data_AF-A0A3A1Y5Z7-F1
#
_entry.id   AF-A0A3A1Y5Z7-F1
#
_cell.length_a   1.000
_cell.length_b   1.000
_cell.length_c   1.000
_cell.angle_alpha   90.00
_cell.angle_beta   90.00
_cell.angle_gamma   90.00
#
_symmetry.space_group_name_H-M   'P 1'
#
loop_
_entity.id
_entity.type
_entity.pdbx_description
1 polymer ?
#
loop_
_entity_poly.entity_id
_entity_poly.type
_entity_poly.pdbx_seq_one_letter_code
_entity_poly.pdbx_strand_id
1 'polypeptide(L)'
;MQSKSYLEKIEIHIKDDPYQFLLNAFGTQESSIQKLDAKNKTALPNSLFGKSSLSSKILSSNSSVDFNETNLAKNNFDYIILPLYSPRSNQVELKSGLNQWNAGGRKRELDEVYIPVPSWIHKKKKGFFTYKSQDFKTDSFDVKLPSGKVISMRIVQQGGKALMSNPNSYLGEWILRKILDIPRGVIVTKSDLNEIGIDSVILYKHDEFNYSLDFLPLGSYEKFAQEYNS
;
A
#
# COMPACT_ATOMS: atom_id res chain seq x y z
N MET A 1 -35.46 16.74 26.13
CA MET A 1 -34.60 17.72 25.42
C MET A 1 -33.42 18.02 26.33
N GLN A 2 -32.14 17.86 26.01
CA GLN A 2 -31.37 17.46 24.83
C GLN A 2 -30.15 16.66 25.36
N SER A 3 -29.78 15.55 24.74
CA SER A 3 -28.45 14.95 24.96
C SER A 3 -27.43 15.76 24.17
N LYS A 4 -26.40 16.29 24.85
CA LYS A 4 -25.22 16.85 24.20
C LYS A 4 -24.33 15.67 23.80
N SER A 5 -24.19 15.40 22.51
CA SER A 5 -23.16 14.47 22.02
C SER A 5 -21.81 15.18 22.07
N TYR A 6 -20.88 14.61 22.84
CA TYR A 6 -19.47 14.94 22.73
C TYR A 6 -18.94 14.20 21.51
N LEU A 7 -18.73 14.92 20.40
CA LEU A 7 -17.87 14.46 19.32
C LEU A 7 -16.45 14.89 19.68
N GLU A 8 -15.70 14.01 20.35
CA GLU A 8 -14.25 14.13 20.39
C GLU A 8 -13.72 13.99 18.97
N LYS A 9 -13.10 15.05 18.48
CA LYS A 9 -12.38 15.07 17.22
C LYS A 9 -11.10 14.26 17.44
N ILE A 10 -11.10 12.99 17.05
CA ILE A 10 -9.89 12.16 17.09
C ILE A 10 -8.97 12.64 15.96
N GLU A 11 -7.91 13.36 16.31
CA GLU A 11 -6.80 13.63 15.39
C GLU A 11 -6.01 12.35 15.16
N ILE A 12 -6.25 11.70 14.02
CA ILE A 12 -5.40 10.62 13.54
C ILE A 12 -4.15 11.26 12.95
N HIS A 13 -3.01 11.11 13.62
CA HIS A 13 -1.69 11.38 13.06
C HIS A 13 -1.40 10.34 11.96
N ILE A 14 -1.93 10.58 10.77
CA ILE A 14 -1.53 9.85 9.57
C ILE A 14 -0.19 10.42 9.13
N LYS A 15 0.81 9.56 8.99
CA LYS A 15 2.17 9.99 8.65
C LYS A 15 2.17 10.55 7.23
N ASP A 16 2.61 11.80 7.09
CA ASP A 16 2.62 12.56 5.83
C ASP A 16 3.51 11.94 4.74
N ASP A 17 4.45 11.07 5.13
CA ASP A 17 5.37 10.39 4.23
C ASP A 17 5.02 8.89 4.13
N PRO A 18 4.63 8.42 2.93
CA PRO A 18 4.21 7.04 2.71
C PRO A 18 5.34 6.03 2.92
N TYR A 19 6.60 6.45 2.99
CA TYR A 19 7.76 5.61 3.28
C TYR A 19 8.20 5.68 4.73
N GLN A 20 7.45 6.35 5.62
CA GLN A 20 7.79 6.39 7.04
C GLN A 20 7.89 4.99 7.64
N PHE A 21 7.13 4.01 7.15
CA PHE A 21 7.30 2.63 7.61
C PHE A 21 8.68 2.08 7.21
N LEU A 22 9.22 2.40 6.03
CA LEU A 22 10.59 2.04 5.63
C LEU A 22 11.62 2.75 6.51
N LEU A 23 11.43 4.05 6.79
CA LEU A 23 12.32 4.79 7.68
C LEU A 23 12.31 4.25 9.11
N ASN A 24 11.17 3.80 9.62
CA ASN A 24 11.10 3.17 10.94
C ASN A 24 11.63 1.72 10.93
N ALA A 25 11.52 1.01 9.81
CA ALA A 25 12.00 -0.36 9.64
C ALA A 25 13.52 -0.46 9.38
N PHE A 26 14.11 0.57 8.75
CA PHE A 26 15.49 0.56 8.28
C PHE A 26 16.34 1.75 8.77
N GLY A 27 15.74 2.75 9.42
CA GLY A 27 16.41 3.96 9.90
C GLY A 27 16.78 3.89 11.38
N THR A 28 17.92 3.28 11.69
CA THR A 28 18.74 3.69 12.84
C THR A 28 20.21 3.55 12.50
N GLN A 29 20.87 4.67 12.19
CA GLN A 29 22.23 5.05 12.61
C GLN A 29 22.49 6.50 12.20
N GLU A 30 21.84 7.44 12.87
CA GLU A 30 22.43 8.77 13.09
C GLU A 30 22.61 8.97 14.59
N SER A 31 23.78 8.59 15.08
CA SER A 31 24.39 9.19 16.28
C SER A 31 25.81 8.68 16.45
N SER A 32 26.75 9.23 15.66
CA SER A 32 28.18 9.36 16.02
C SER A 32 28.96 10.14 14.95
N ILE A 33 28.56 11.37 14.62
CA ILE A 33 29.54 12.40 14.23
C ILE A 33 29.34 13.57 15.17
N GLN A 34 30.05 13.51 16.30
CA GLN A 34 30.37 14.70 17.05
C GLN A 34 31.31 15.55 16.19
N LYS A 35 30.91 16.82 16.02
CA LYS A 35 31.79 18.00 15.90
C LYS A 35 33.08 17.81 15.08
N LEU A 36 33.03 18.17 13.80
CA LEU A 36 34.19 18.75 13.13
C LEU A 36 33.81 20.10 12.53
N ASP A 37 34.62 21.08 12.88
CA ASP A 37 34.40 22.51 12.73
C ASP A 37 34.08 22.95 11.30
N ALA A 38 33.16 23.93 11.24
CA ALA A 38 32.93 24.75 10.07
C ALA A 38 34.18 25.61 9.77
N LYS A 39 35.10 25.08 8.96
CA LYS A 39 36.12 25.86 8.22
C LYS A 39 36.79 24.94 7.19
N ASN A 40 36.27 24.92 5.97
CA ASN A 40 37.02 25.03 4.71
C ASN A 40 36.10 24.84 3.50
N LYS A 41 35.89 25.94 2.76
CA LYS A 41 35.42 25.94 1.37
C LYS A 41 36.58 25.50 0.47
N THR A 42 36.34 24.58 -0.46
CA THR A 42 36.81 24.63 -1.88
C THR A 42 36.39 23.39 -2.69
N ALA A 43 35.86 23.64 -3.89
CA ALA A 43 35.86 22.82 -5.12
C ALA A 43 34.93 21.56 -5.27
N LEU A 44 34.03 21.64 -6.26
CA LEU A 44 33.54 20.53 -7.13
C LEU A 44 34.60 20.26 -8.24
N PRO A 45 34.66 19.12 -8.98
CA PRO A 45 33.53 18.26 -9.38
C PRO A 45 33.75 16.72 -9.55
N ASN A 46 32.63 16.03 -9.82
CA ASN A 46 32.40 14.81 -10.60
C ASN A 46 32.85 13.40 -10.13
N SER A 47 31.90 12.47 -10.36
CA SER A 47 32.05 11.03 -10.56
C SER A 47 32.24 10.16 -9.31
N LEU A 48 31.15 9.56 -8.81
CA LEU A 48 31.18 8.28 -8.10
C LEU A 48 29.81 7.54 -8.22
N PHE A 49 29.29 7.42 -9.44
CA PHE A 49 28.46 6.26 -9.79
C PHE A 49 29.40 5.10 -10.11
N GLY A 50 29.98 4.51 -9.07
CA GLY A 50 30.83 3.33 -9.12
C GLY A 50 30.23 2.26 -8.21
N LYS A 51 29.46 1.35 -8.80
CA LYS A 51 28.94 0.15 -8.14
C LYS A 51 30.09 -0.66 -7.53
N SER A 52 29.91 -1.14 -6.30
CA SER A 52 30.19 -2.50 -5.81
C SER A 52 30.67 -2.50 -4.35
N SER A 53 30.29 -3.56 -3.63
CA SER A 53 30.86 -4.02 -2.34
C SER A 53 30.22 -3.58 -1.00
N LEU A 54 29.39 -2.54 -0.91
CA LEU A 54 28.80 -2.15 0.39
C LEU A 54 27.37 -2.70 0.61
N SER A 55 26.56 -2.78 -0.46
CA SER A 55 25.17 -3.26 -0.36
C SER A 55 25.06 -4.76 -0.05
N SER A 56 26.02 -5.59 -0.48
CA SER A 56 25.98 -7.03 -0.21
C SER A 56 26.41 -7.43 1.20
N LYS A 57 27.08 -6.55 1.96
CA LYS A 57 27.50 -6.83 3.35
C LYS A 57 26.47 -6.42 4.39
N ILE A 58 25.49 -5.58 4.03
CA ILE A 58 24.42 -5.14 4.94
C ILE A 58 23.23 -6.13 4.93
N LEU A 59 23.08 -6.94 3.88
CA LEU A 59 21.99 -7.94 3.77
C LEU A 59 22.14 -9.18 4.68
N SER A 60 23.22 -9.33 5.46
CA SER A 60 23.42 -10.51 6.33
C SER A 60 23.09 -10.28 7.81
N SER A 61 22.57 -9.12 8.20
CA SER A 61 22.06 -8.92 9.55
C SER A 61 20.54 -9.12 9.55
N ASN A 62 20.10 -10.23 10.16
CA ASN A 62 18.73 -10.49 10.54
C ASN A 62 18.11 -9.25 11.22
N SER A 63 17.29 -8.50 10.50
CA SER A 63 16.23 -7.69 11.08
C SER A 63 14.92 -8.20 10.50
N SER A 64 14.39 -9.25 11.12
CA SER A 64 12.96 -9.51 11.11
C SER A 64 12.29 -8.24 11.63
N VAL A 65 11.83 -7.41 10.70
CA VAL A 65 11.01 -6.25 11.01
C VAL A 65 9.69 -6.82 11.49
N ASP A 66 9.56 -6.94 12.81
CA ASP A 66 8.26 -7.15 13.44
C ASP A 66 7.43 -5.90 13.14
N PHE A 67 6.52 -6.05 12.18
CA PHE A 67 5.29 -5.25 12.15
C PHE A 67 4.59 -5.53 13.46
N ASN A 68 4.98 -4.76 14.48
CA ASN A 68 4.49 -4.87 15.82
C ASN A 68 2.95 -4.81 15.77
N GLU A 69 2.31 -5.95 16.01
CA GLU A 69 0.86 -6.12 16.20
C GLU A 69 0.28 -5.02 17.10
N THR A 70 1.08 -4.50 18.03
CA THR A 70 0.72 -3.40 18.93
C THR A 70 0.31 -2.10 18.22
N ASN A 71 0.72 -1.84 16.97
CA ASN A 71 0.20 -0.70 16.19
C ASN A 71 -1.10 -1.01 15.43
N LEU A 72 -1.31 -2.24 14.96
CA LEU A 72 -2.60 -2.64 14.37
C LEU A 72 -3.67 -2.76 15.46
N ALA A 73 -3.34 -3.34 16.61
CA ALA A 73 -4.22 -3.49 17.76
C ALA A 73 -4.55 -2.16 18.46
N LYS A 74 -3.74 -1.10 18.25
CA LYS A 74 -4.07 0.26 18.72
C LYS A 74 -5.18 0.91 17.91
N ASN A 75 -5.33 0.52 16.65
CA ASN A 75 -6.43 0.96 15.81
C ASN A 75 -7.60 0.02 16.09
N ASN A 76 -8.59 0.47 16.86
CA ASN A 76 -9.82 -0.27 17.20
C ASN A 76 -10.73 -0.57 15.97
N PHE A 77 -10.17 -0.55 14.75
CA PHE A 77 -10.84 -0.67 13.48
C PHE A 77 -10.64 -2.07 12.90
N ASP A 78 -11.69 -2.65 12.31
CA ASP A 78 -11.54 -3.85 11.49
C ASP A 78 -10.70 -3.55 10.25
N TYR A 79 -9.99 -4.55 9.74
CA TYR A 79 -9.07 -4.39 8.61
C TYR A 79 -9.00 -5.64 7.73
N ILE A 80 -8.57 -5.44 6.49
CA ILE A 80 -8.13 -6.48 5.58
C ILE A 80 -6.78 -6.12 4.96
N ILE A 81 -6.02 -7.13 4.59
CA ILE A 81 -4.78 -6.96 3.82
C ILE A 81 -5.00 -7.54 2.42
N LEU A 82 -4.69 -6.74 1.40
CA LEU A 82 -4.86 -7.07 -0.01
C LEU A 82 -3.49 -7.12 -0.71
N PRO A 83 -3.24 -8.13 -1.57
CA PRO A 83 -1.99 -8.23 -2.30
C PRO A 83 -1.97 -7.25 -3.48
N LEU A 84 -0.80 -6.71 -3.81
CA LEU A 84 -0.55 -5.93 -5.04
C LEU A 84 -0.16 -6.82 -6.24
N TYR A 85 -0.15 -8.13 -6.03
CA TYR A 85 0.19 -9.16 -7.00
C TYR A 85 -0.88 -10.27 -6.98
N SER A 86 -0.77 -11.27 -7.85
CA SER A 86 -1.66 -12.44 -7.87
C SER A 86 -1.14 -13.50 -6.88
N PRO A 87 -1.87 -13.84 -5.80
CA PRO A 87 -1.44 -14.89 -4.87
C PRO A 87 -1.32 -16.27 -5.50
N ARG A 88 -2.06 -16.52 -6.59
CA ARG A 88 -2.08 -17.83 -7.27
C ARG A 88 -0.80 -18.10 -8.05
N SER A 89 -0.30 -17.08 -8.75
CA SER A 89 0.92 -17.18 -9.57
C SER A 89 2.15 -16.64 -8.83
N ASN A 90 1.96 -15.95 -7.71
CA ASN A 90 2.97 -15.18 -7.01
C ASN A 90 3.69 -14.16 -7.92
N GLN A 91 2.95 -13.57 -8.86
CA GLN A 91 3.46 -12.60 -9.84
C GLN A 91 2.52 -11.40 -9.98
N VAL A 92 3.06 -10.26 -10.42
CA VAL A 92 2.24 -9.18 -10.97
C VAL A 92 1.90 -9.56 -12.41
N GLU A 93 0.61 -9.80 -12.66
CA GLU A 93 0.13 -10.30 -13.96
C GLU A 93 0.29 -9.26 -15.07
N LEU A 94 0.57 -9.69 -16.29
CA LEU A 94 0.87 -8.79 -17.42
C LEU A 94 -0.31 -7.93 -17.88
N LYS A 95 -1.55 -8.36 -17.61
CA LYS A 95 -2.79 -7.76 -18.16
C LYS A 95 -3.89 -7.61 -17.13
N SER A 96 -3.55 -7.57 -15.84
CA SER A 96 -4.50 -7.45 -14.75
C SER A 96 -3.85 -6.81 -13.52
N GLY A 97 -4.64 -6.51 -12.50
CA GLY A 97 -4.19 -5.81 -11.29
C GLY A 97 -3.54 -4.47 -11.64
N LEU A 98 -2.27 -4.31 -11.25
CA LEU A 98 -1.45 -3.12 -11.54
C LEU A 98 -1.20 -2.89 -13.03
N ASN A 99 -1.26 -3.93 -13.87
CA ASN A 99 -1.11 -3.82 -15.32
C ASN A 99 -2.46 -3.92 -16.07
N GLN A 100 -3.58 -3.60 -15.41
CA GLN A 100 -4.90 -3.64 -16.05
C GLN A 100 -4.96 -2.75 -17.31
N TRP A 101 -4.25 -1.62 -17.33
CA TRP A 101 -4.11 -0.74 -18.49
C TRP A 101 -3.59 -1.47 -19.75
N ASN A 102 -2.82 -2.55 -19.60
CA ASN A 102 -2.25 -3.35 -20.70
C ASN A 102 -3.19 -4.48 -21.19
N ALA A 103 -4.38 -4.60 -20.62
CA ALA A 103 -5.31 -5.64 -21.02
C ALA A 103 -5.88 -5.39 -22.44
N GLY A 104 -6.19 -6.48 -23.14
CA GLY A 104 -6.86 -6.42 -24.43
C GLY A 104 -8.32 -5.95 -24.35
N GLY A 105 -8.94 -5.70 -25.50
CA GLY A 105 -10.31 -5.21 -25.60
C GLY A 105 -10.36 -3.69 -25.74
N ARG A 106 -11.17 -3.01 -24.91
CA ARG A 106 -11.31 -1.55 -25.00
C ARG A 106 -10.00 -0.82 -24.72
N LYS A 107 -9.89 0.38 -25.26
CA LYS A 107 -8.85 1.34 -24.85
C LYS A 107 -8.98 1.60 -23.35
N ARG A 108 -7.83 1.60 -22.67
CA ARG A 108 -7.71 1.86 -21.23
C ARG A 108 -6.77 3.03 -21.02
N GLU A 109 -7.01 3.77 -19.95
CA GLU A 109 -6.08 4.80 -19.50
C GLU A 109 -4.84 4.14 -18.91
N LEU A 110 -3.68 4.77 -19.06
CA LEU A 110 -2.39 4.21 -18.61
C LEU A 110 -2.26 4.09 -17.10
N ASP A 111 -3.15 4.77 -16.36
CA ASP A 111 -3.24 4.73 -14.90
C ASP A 111 -4.46 3.89 -14.43
N GLU A 112 -5.11 3.15 -15.34
CA GLU A 112 -6.20 2.24 -15.01
C GLU A 112 -5.66 0.95 -14.35
N VAL A 113 -5.87 0.82 -13.05
CA VAL A 113 -5.43 -0.33 -12.24
C VAL A 113 -6.54 -0.83 -11.32
N TYR A 114 -6.35 -2.02 -10.75
CA TYR A 114 -7.10 -2.44 -9.56
C TYR A 114 -6.22 -3.21 -8.58
N ILE A 115 -6.62 -3.21 -7.32
CA ILE A 115 -6.02 -4.08 -6.30
C ILE A 115 -6.86 -5.37 -6.22
N PRO A 116 -6.27 -6.55 -6.42
CA PRO A 116 -6.97 -7.82 -6.27
C PRO A 116 -7.62 -7.97 -4.90
N VAL A 117 -8.86 -8.44 -4.89
CA VAL A 117 -9.56 -8.87 -3.67
C VAL A 117 -9.74 -10.37 -3.74
N PRO A 118 -8.91 -11.15 -3.02
CA PRO A 118 -9.06 -12.60 -2.94
C PRO A 118 -10.46 -12.99 -2.46
N SER A 119 -11.09 -13.93 -3.16
CA SER A 119 -12.50 -14.30 -2.93
C SER A 119 -12.79 -14.83 -1.52
N TRP A 120 -11.78 -15.36 -0.84
CA TRP A 120 -11.89 -15.81 0.54
C TRP A 120 -12.18 -14.66 1.52
N ILE A 121 -11.74 -13.43 1.22
CA ILE A 121 -11.95 -12.26 2.08
C ILE A 121 -13.45 -11.99 2.20
N HIS A 122 -14.21 -12.04 1.09
CA HIS A 122 -15.67 -11.89 1.11
C HIS A 122 -16.37 -12.91 2.02
N LYS A 123 -15.78 -14.10 2.18
CA LYS A 123 -16.35 -15.20 2.96
C LYS A 123 -15.97 -15.13 4.44
N LYS A 124 -14.71 -14.80 4.74
CA LYS A 124 -14.12 -14.81 6.09
C LYS A 124 -14.30 -13.47 6.81
N LYS A 125 -14.23 -12.34 6.09
CA LYS A 125 -14.40 -10.98 6.61
C LYS A 125 -15.81 -10.46 6.31
N LYS A 126 -16.81 -11.18 6.82
CA LYS A 126 -18.23 -10.82 6.60
C LYS A 126 -18.55 -9.47 7.23
N GLY A 127 -19.30 -8.65 6.51
CA GLY A 127 -19.66 -7.31 6.97
C GLY A 127 -18.54 -6.27 6.82
N PHE A 128 -17.36 -6.64 6.31
CA PHE A 128 -16.29 -5.68 6.05
C PHE A 128 -16.74 -4.64 5.01
N PHE A 129 -17.40 -5.07 3.94
CA PHE A 129 -18.01 -4.19 2.95
C PHE A 129 -19.55 -4.29 2.96
N THR A 130 -20.21 -3.21 2.57
CA THR A 130 -21.66 -3.19 2.29
C THR A 130 -21.92 -3.59 0.83
N TYR A 131 -22.27 -4.85 0.61
CA TYR A 131 -22.54 -5.37 -0.74
C TYR A 131 -23.95 -5.04 -1.22
N LYS A 132 -24.07 -4.66 -2.49
CA LYS A 132 -25.35 -4.40 -3.17
C LYS A 132 -25.84 -5.54 -4.05
N SER A 133 -25.03 -6.60 -4.20
CA SER A 133 -25.38 -7.75 -5.02
C SER A 133 -24.75 -9.03 -4.45
N GLN A 134 -25.27 -10.17 -4.90
CA GLN A 134 -24.71 -11.48 -4.60
C GLN A 134 -23.30 -11.70 -5.20
N ASP A 135 -22.89 -10.85 -6.15
CA ASP A 135 -21.59 -10.89 -6.82
C ASP A 135 -20.54 -10.01 -6.11
N PHE A 136 -20.76 -9.72 -4.82
CA PHE A 136 -19.87 -8.95 -3.93
C PHE A 136 -19.48 -7.55 -4.42
N LYS A 137 -20.34 -6.92 -5.23
CA LYS A 137 -20.13 -5.53 -5.68
C LYS A 137 -20.63 -4.55 -4.63
N THR A 138 -20.03 -3.37 -4.58
CA THR A 138 -20.44 -2.28 -3.68
C THR A 138 -20.87 -1.05 -4.47
N ASP A 139 -21.53 -0.11 -3.78
CA ASP A 139 -21.49 1.30 -4.18
C ASP A 139 -20.13 1.91 -3.84
N SER A 140 -19.93 3.17 -4.23
CA SER A 140 -18.68 3.86 -3.93
C SER A 140 -18.58 4.22 -2.45
N PHE A 141 -17.37 4.15 -1.92
CA PHE A 141 -17.01 4.54 -0.57
C PHE A 141 -15.72 5.38 -0.62
N ASP A 142 -15.49 6.15 0.43
CA ASP A 142 -14.34 7.03 0.53
C ASP A 142 -13.15 6.32 1.17
N VAL A 143 -11.97 6.52 0.58
CA VAL A 143 -10.72 5.93 1.03
C VAL A 143 -9.70 7.04 1.23
N LYS A 144 -9.30 7.25 2.49
CA LYS A 144 -8.22 8.17 2.84
C LYS A 144 -6.86 7.50 2.63
N LEU A 145 -6.03 8.11 1.79
CA LEU A 145 -4.64 7.70 1.54
C LEU A 145 -3.70 8.25 2.61
N PRO A 146 -2.44 7.76 2.71
CA PRO A 146 -1.47 8.24 3.71
C PRO A 146 -1.21 9.75 3.61
N SER A 147 -1.18 10.28 2.38
CA SER A 147 -1.09 11.73 2.12
C SER A 147 -2.25 12.59 2.66
N GLY A 148 -3.26 11.99 3.28
CA GLY A 148 -4.50 12.65 3.70
C GLY A 148 -5.53 12.86 2.58
N LYS A 149 -5.13 12.72 1.30
CA LYS A 149 -6.05 12.76 0.15
C LYS A 149 -7.10 11.67 0.27
N VAL A 150 -8.36 12.03 0.07
CA VAL A 150 -9.48 11.08 -0.01
C VAL A 150 -9.81 10.81 -1.48
N ILE A 151 -9.97 9.54 -1.84
CA ILE A 151 -10.41 9.10 -3.16
C ILE A 151 -11.64 8.20 -3.05
N SER A 152 -12.55 8.31 -4.02
CA SER A 152 -13.71 7.42 -4.10
C SER A 152 -13.27 6.08 -4.70
N MET A 153 -13.67 4.97 -4.08
CA MET A 153 -13.35 3.60 -4.51
C MET A 153 -14.56 2.68 -4.40
N ARG A 154 -14.50 1.52 -5.05
CA ARG A 154 -15.55 0.49 -4.97
C ARG A 154 -15.04 -0.91 -5.32
N ILE A 155 -15.78 -1.91 -4.87
CA ILE A 155 -15.59 -3.32 -5.25
C ILE A 155 -16.41 -3.62 -6.51
N VAL A 156 -15.73 -4.09 -7.56
CA VAL A 156 -16.28 -4.31 -8.90
C VAL A 156 -15.75 -5.59 -9.54
N GLN A 157 -16.15 -5.79 -10.80
CA GLN A 157 -15.90 -6.96 -11.62
C GLN A 157 -16.60 -8.21 -11.09
N GLN A 158 -16.54 -9.29 -11.87
CA GLN A 158 -17.13 -10.57 -11.51
C GLN A 158 -16.47 -11.12 -10.24
N GLY A 159 -17.29 -11.54 -9.29
CA GLY A 159 -16.90 -12.09 -7.99
C GLY A 159 -16.34 -11.07 -7.01
N GLY A 160 -16.55 -9.76 -7.23
CA GLY A 160 -16.02 -8.70 -6.36
C GLY A 160 -14.49 -8.63 -6.33
N LYS A 161 -13.82 -9.17 -7.34
CA LYS A 161 -12.37 -9.41 -7.30
C LYS A 161 -11.49 -8.16 -7.42
N ALA A 162 -12.07 -6.98 -7.65
CA ALA A 162 -11.33 -5.77 -7.96
C ALA A 162 -11.76 -4.60 -7.10
N LEU A 163 -10.83 -4.08 -6.30
CA LEU A 163 -10.92 -2.78 -5.65
C LEU A 163 -10.36 -1.71 -6.61
N MET A 164 -11.21 -0.78 -7.04
CA MET A 164 -10.88 0.25 -8.04
C MET A 164 -11.28 1.65 -7.55
N SER A 165 -10.56 2.68 -7.97
CA SER A 165 -10.98 4.07 -7.76
C SER A 165 -12.03 4.51 -8.78
N ASN A 166 -12.74 5.60 -8.48
CA ASN A 166 -13.58 6.33 -9.40
C ASN A 166 -13.22 7.84 -9.32
N PRO A 167 -12.60 8.43 -10.36
CA PRO A 167 -12.20 7.86 -11.65
C PRO A 167 -11.20 6.70 -11.54
N ASN A 168 -11.22 5.77 -12.49
CA ASN A 168 -10.39 4.55 -12.46
C ASN A 168 -8.87 4.81 -12.56
N SER A 169 -8.46 6.06 -12.83
CA SER A 169 -7.05 6.46 -12.92
C SER A 169 -6.42 6.86 -11.59
N TYR A 170 -7.21 7.27 -10.59
CA TYR A 170 -6.66 7.85 -9.35
C TYR A 170 -5.82 6.86 -8.54
N LEU A 171 -6.26 5.60 -8.47
CA LEU A 171 -5.50 4.56 -7.79
C LEU A 171 -4.17 4.29 -8.47
N GLY A 172 -4.14 4.27 -9.81
CA GLY A 172 -2.91 4.05 -10.57
C GLY A 172 -1.97 5.24 -10.54
N GLU A 173 -2.49 6.48 -10.55
CA GLU A 173 -1.68 7.68 -10.34
C GLU A 173 -0.95 7.62 -8.99
N TRP A 174 -1.65 7.18 -7.95
CA TRP A 174 -1.06 7.04 -6.62
C TRP A 174 -0.04 5.89 -6.58
N ILE A 175 -0.45 4.65 -6.88
CA ILE A 175 0.43 3.48 -6.74
C ILE A 175 1.58 3.55 -7.75
N LEU A 176 1.27 3.64 -9.04
CA LEU A 176 2.27 3.49 -10.09
C LEU A 176 3.20 4.69 -10.16
N ARG A 177 2.68 5.91 -10.02
CA ARG A 177 3.47 7.13 -10.30
C ARG A 177 4.10 7.73 -9.07
N LYS A 178 3.39 7.76 -7.94
CA LYS A 178 3.91 8.42 -6.72
C LYS A 178 4.69 7.48 -5.82
N ILE A 179 4.34 6.20 -5.80
CA ILE A 179 4.90 5.25 -4.83
C ILE A 179 5.93 4.34 -5.50
N LEU A 180 5.60 3.79 -6.67
CA LEU A 180 6.50 2.91 -7.39
C LEU A 180 7.40 3.64 -8.41
N ASP A 181 7.13 4.92 -8.67
CA ASP A 181 7.81 5.74 -9.69
C ASP A 181 7.98 5.05 -11.05
N ILE A 182 6.96 4.29 -11.47
CA ILE A 182 6.95 3.58 -12.74
C ILE A 182 6.57 4.57 -13.84
N PRO A 183 7.31 4.62 -14.97
CA PRO A 183 6.91 5.41 -16.12
C PRO A 183 5.63 4.89 -16.79
N ARG A 184 4.88 5.79 -17.45
CA ARG A 184 3.67 5.41 -18.19
C ARG A 184 3.99 4.42 -19.31
N GLY A 185 3.20 3.36 -19.44
CA GLY A 185 3.39 2.31 -20.44
C GLY A 185 4.45 1.26 -20.09
N VAL A 186 5.03 1.31 -18.89
CA VAL A 186 5.97 0.30 -18.40
C VAL A 186 5.24 -0.73 -17.53
N ILE A 187 5.51 -2.01 -17.81
CA ILE A 187 4.93 -3.15 -17.07
C ILE A 187 5.53 -3.23 -15.68
N VAL A 188 4.66 -3.33 -14.68
CA VAL A 188 5.04 -3.60 -13.29
C VAL A 188 5.24 -5.10 -13.11
N THR A 189 6.30 -5.47 -12.41
CA THR A 189 6.68 -6.84 -12.08
C THR A 189 6.69 -7.06 -10.57
N LYS A 190 6.72 -8.32 -10.14
CA LYS A 190 6.93 -8.64 -8.72
C LYS A 190 8.31 -8.19 -8.23
N SER A 191 9.31 -8.10 -9.12
CA SER A 191 10.64 -7.58 -8.78
C SER A 191 10.59 -6.12 -8.36
N ASP A 192 9.82 -5.29 -9.06
CA ASP A 192 9.69 -3.85 -8.74
C ASP A 192 9.09 -3.65 -7.34
N LEU A 193 8.09 -4.46 -7.00
CA LEU A 193 7.50 -4.51 -5.66
C LEU A 193 8.54 -4.93 -4.59
N ASN A 194 9.30 -5.97 -4.88
CA ASN A 194 10.33 -6.49 -3.97
C ASN A 194 11.47 -5.48 -3.75
N GLU A 195 11.89 -4.74 -4.77
CA GLU A 195 12.96 -3.74 -4.68
C GLU A 195 12.58 -2.57 -3.78
N ILE A 196 11.31 -2.15 -3.82
CA ILE A 196 10.77 -1.09 -2.94
C ILE A 196 10.45 -1.64 -1.55
N GLY A 197 10.30 -2.95 -1.41
CA GLY A 197 10.02 -3.61 -0.14
C GLY A 197 8.55 -3.60 0.26
N ILE A 198 7.62 -3.47 -0.69
CA ILE A 198 6.16 -3.51 -0.48
C ILE A 198 5.50 -4.52 -1.41
N ASP A 199 4.49 -5.25 -0.94
CA ASP A 199 3.73 -6.17 -1.80
C ASP A 199 2.23 -6.22 -1.55
N SER A 200 1.76 -5.43 -0.59
CA SER A 200 0.40 -5.48 -0.12
C SER A 200 -0.02 -4.12 0.43
N VAL A 201 -1.32 -3.97 0.62
CA VAL A 201 -1.93 -2.81 1.25
C VAL A 201 -2.82 -3.28 2.39
N ILE A 202 -2.93 -2.46 3.43
CA ILE A 202 -3.93 -2.61 4.48
C ILE A 202 -5.06 -1.61 4.25
N LEU A 203 -6.30 -2.11 4.29
CA LEU A 203 -7.50 -1.30 4.25
C LEU A 203 -8.19 -1.38 5.61
N TYR A 204 -8.24 -0.28 6.32
CA TYR A 204 -8.97 -0.15 7.60
C TYR A 204 -10.39 0.33 7.34
N LYS A 205 -11.35 -0.24 8.06
CA LYS A 205 -12.75 0.16 8.05
C LYS A 205 -13.04 1.08 9.23
N HIS A 206 -13.35 2.35 8.95
CA HIS A 206 -13.77 3.31 9.98
C HIS A 206 -15.28 3.23 10.21
N ASP A 207 -16.05 3.12 9.12
CA ASP A 207 -17.48 2.88 9.14
C ASP A 207 -17.94 2.21 7.81
N GLU A 208 -19.24 2.24 7.49
CA GLU A 208 -19.79 1.63 6.28
C GLU A 208 -19.24 2.21 4.96
N PHE A 209 -18.94 3.52 4.94
CA PHE A 209 -18.58 4.27 3.73
C PHE A 209 -17.22 4.96 3.83
N ASN A 210 -16.52 4.87 4.95
CA ASN A 210 -15.21 5.49 5.16
C ASN A 210 -14.15 4.44 5.53
N TYR A 211 -13.07 4.46 4.76
CA TYR A 211 -11.91 3.57 4.92
C TYR A 211 -10.61 4.37 4.85
N SER A 212 -9.51 3.78 5.29
CA SER A 212 -8.17 4.28 4.98
C SER A 212 -7.27 3.17 4.47
N LEU A 213 -6.34 3.53 3.60
CA LEU A 213 -5.46 2.61 2.91
C LEU A 213 -4.00 2.98 3.16
N ASP A 214 -3.16 1.99 3.42
CA ASP A 214 -1.70 2.17 3.51
C ASP A 214 -0.95 0.96 2.93
N PHE A 215 0.34 1.11 2.63
CA PHE A 215 1.18 0.01 2.16
C PHE A 215 1.70 -0.83 3.31
N LEU A 216 1.92 -2.11 3.01
CA LEU A 216 2.56 -3.04 3.91
C LEU A 216 3.79 -3.70 3.26
N PRO A 217 4.80 -4.05 4.07
CA PRO A 217 6.00 -4.72 3.58
C PRO A 217 5.77 -6.14 3.12
N LEU A 218 6.80 -6.63 2.43
CA LEU A 218 6.85 -7.97 1.87
C LEU A 218 6.40 -9.05 2.87
N GLY A 219 5.55 -9.95 2.42
CA GLY A 219 5.06 -11.08 3.21
C GLY A 219 3.87 -10.76 4.13
N SER A 220 3.41 -9.50 4.18
CA SER A 220 2.32 -9.13 5.09
C SER A 220 0.98 -9.74 4.68
N TYR A 221 0.72 -9.84 3.37
CA TYR A 221 -0.49 -10.51 2.89
C TYR A 221 -0.48 -12.02 3.20
N GLU A 222 0.66 -12.68 3.05
CA GLU A 222 0.80 -14.12 3.31
C GLU A 222 0.56 -14.44 4.77
N LYS A 223 1.14 -13.65 5.69
CA LYS A 223 0.90 -13.77 7.13
C LYS A 223 -0.60 -13.63 7.45
N PHE A 224 -1.22 -12.58 6.93
CA PHE A 224 -2.66 -12.34 7.09
C PHE A 224 -3.52 -13.48 6.51
N ALA A 225 -3.20 -13.97 5.32
CA ALA A 225 -3.92 -15.07 4.71
C ALA A 225 -3.75 -16.37 5.52
N GLN A 226 -2.58 -16.64 6.07
CA GLN A 226 -2.35 -17.82 6.93
C GLN A 226 -3.20 -17.76 8.21
N GLU A 227 -3.36 -16.59 8.80
CA GLU A 227 -4.13 -16.38 10.04
C GLU A 227 -5.65 -16.44 9.81
N TYR A 228 -6.16 -15.83 8.74
CA TYR A 228 -7.61 -15.64 8.55
C TYR A 228 -8.26 -16.57 7.50
N ASN A 229 -7.47 -17.21 6.64
CA ASN A 229 -7.97 -18.10 5.57
C ASN A 229 -7.67 -19.59 5.84
N SER A 230 -7.20 -19.94 7.03
CA SER A 230 -7.09 -21.34 7.47
C SER A 230 -8.45 -21.97 7.76
#